data_AF-A0A641S5V1-F1
#
_entry.id   AF-A0A641S5V1-F1
#
_cell.length_a   1.000
_cell.length_b   1.000
_cell.length_c   1.000
_cell.angle_alpha   90.00
_cell.angle_beta   90.00
_cell.angle_gamma   90.00
#
_symmetry.space_group_name_H-M   'P 1'
#
loop_
_entity.id
_entity.type
_entity.pdbx_description
1 polymer ?
#
loop_
_entity_poly.entity_id
_entity_poly.type
_entity_poly.pdbx_seq_one_letter_code
_entity_poly.pdbx_strand_id
1 'polypeptide(L)'
;MSTKFFTNSTGNTLFDKFKGIAADMINFDSFLAVVGFFRSSGYFKLRKELGNVSEIKILVGINIDDIFRKHNKALLMLADEDKAKEIYHNGFKEDIINAQYSPEVEEGILQMCEDLVSGRLQMRIHATKNLHAKFYLCLPQNHSEHSDGWVIMGSSNISDSGLGIKQPP
;
A
#
# COMPACT_ATOMS: atom_id res chain seq x y z
N MET A 1 -2.55 -0.10 30.85
CA MET A 1 -1.76 0.58 29.80
C MET A 1 -2.17 0.03 28.44
N SER A 2 -2.55 0.88 27.49
CA SER A 2 -2.81 0.47 26.11
C SER A 2 -1.47 0.15 25.44
N THR A 3 -1.26 -1.10 25.02
CA THR A 3 -0.07 -1.51 24.26
C THR A 3 -0.03 -0.80 22.90
N LYS A 4 1.17 -0.40 22.45
CA LYS A 4 1.39 0.15 21.10
C LYS A 4 1.59 -0.95 20.05
N PHE A 5 1.71 -2.20 20.50
CA PHE A 5 1.77 -3.37 19.63
C PHE A 5 0.38 -3.85 19.28
N PHE A 6 0.21 -4.29 18.03
CA PHE A 6 -1.01 -4.90 17.58
C PHE A 6 -0.73 -6.02 16.60
N THR A 7 -1.66 -6.94 16.51
CA THR A 7 -1.66 -8.07 15.60
C THR A 7 -2.93 -7.96 14.76
N ASN A 8 -2.91 -8.42 13.51
CA ASN A 8 -4.10 -8.45 12.63
C ASN A 8 -5.17 -9.46 13.11
N SER A 9 -5.61 -9.29 14.34
CA SER A 9 -6.63 -10.03 15.07
C SER A 9 -7.86 -9.14 15.19
N THR A 10 -9.03 -9.73 15.38
CA THR A 10 -10.33 -9.03 15.38
C THR A 10 -10.31 -7.78 16.26
N GLY A 11 -10.57 -6.61 15.66
CA GLY A 11 -10.66 -5.31 16.34
C GLY A 11 -9.32 -4.64 16.68
N ASN A 12 -8.19 -5.17 16.20
CA ASN A 12 -6.87 -4.57 16.40
C ASN A 12 -6.02 -4.64 15.12
N THR A 13 -6.65 -4.53 13.96
CA THR A 13 -5.98 -4.71 12.67
C THR A 13 -5.22 -3.46 12.22
N LEU A 14 -4.29 -3.63 11.27
CA LEU A 14 -3.65 -2.49 10.63
C LEU A 14 -4.68 -1.56 9.96
N PHE A 15 -5.75 -2.12 9.39
CA PHE A 15 -6.86 -1.34 8.85
C PHE A 15 -7.56 -0.49 9.93
N ASP A 16 -7.88 -1.08 11.08
CA ASP A 16 -8.51 -0.35 12.20
C ASP A 16 -7.62 0.79 12.72
N LYS A 17 -6.28 0.60 12.71
CA LYS A 17 -5.34 1.66 13.08
C LYS A 17 -5.38 2.83 12.10
N PHE A 18 -5.36 2.56 10.80
CA PHE A 18 -5.45 3.64 9.80
C PHE A 18 -6.79 4.37 9.89
N LYS A 19 -7.89 3.63 10.11
CA LYS A 19 -9.21 4.23 10.33
C LYS A 19 -9.23 5.15 11.56
N GLY A 20 -8.68 4.69 12.68
CA GLY A 20 -8.57 5.52 13.89
C GLY A 20 -7.71 6.76 13.67
N ILE A 21 -6.56 6.63 13.00
CA ILE A 21 -5.71 7.77 12.66
C ILE A 21 -6.46 8.77 11.78
N ALA A 22 -7.13 8.29 10.73
CA ALA A 22 -7.86 9.17 9.82
C ALA A 22 -9.05 9.87 10.49
N ALA A 23 -9.68 9.24 11.48
CA ALA A 23 -10.78 9.84 12.24
C ALA A 23 -10.29 10.87 13.28
N ASP A 24 -9.17 10.59 13.96
CA ASP A 24 -8.77 11.33 15.16
C ASP A 24 -7.62 12.32 14.92
N MET A 25 -6.79 12.12 13.89
CA MET A 25 -5.70 13.03 13.55
C MET A 25 -6.23 14.22 12.76
N ILE A 26 -6.53 15.31 13.48
CA ILE A 26 -7.16 16.54 12.96
C ILE A 26 -6.50 17.09 11.68
N ASN A 27 -5.18 17.02 11.59
CA ASN A 27 -4.39 17.60 10.51
C ASN A 27 -3.80 16.54 9.56
N PHE A 28 -4.35 15.33 9.52
CA PHE A 28 -3.85 14.27 8.65
C PHE A 28 -3.95 14.66 7.16
N ASP A 29 -2.81 14.71 6.48
CA ASP A 29 -2.73 15.22 5.11
C ASP A 29 -1.88 14.35 4.18
N SER A 30 -0.85 13.70 4.70
CA SER A 30 0.11 12.94 3.90
C SER A 30 0.23 11.50 4.39
N PHE A 31 -0.05 10.54 3.50
CA PHE A 31 0.14 9.11 3.73
C PHE A 31 1.32 8.59 2.92
N LEU A 32 2.39 8.17 3.61
CA LEU A 32 3.59 7.63 2.96
C LEU A 32 3.75 6.17 3.35
N ALA A 33 4.03 5.29 2.39
CA ALA A 33 4.18 3.88 2.64
C ALA A 33 5.38 3.29 1.91
N VAL A 34 6.06 2.38 2.58
CA VAL A 34 7.01 1.45 1.97
C VAL A 34 6.47 0.06 2.21
N VAL A 35 6.32 -0.73 1.15
CA VAL A 35 5.78 -2.08 1.21
C VAL A 35 6.58 -3.02 0.33
N GLY A 36 6.66 -4.29 0.71
CA GLY A 36 7.32 -5.32 -0.10
C GLY A 36 6.49 -5.80 -1.29
N PHE A 37 5.16 -5.66 -1.21
CA PHE A 37 4.26 -5.85 -2.36
C PHE A 37 2.98 -5.04 -2.15
N PHE A 38 2.21 -4.86 -3.22
CA PHE A 38 0.98 -4.08 -3.24
C PHE A 38 -0.14 -4.86 -3.96
N ARG A 39 -1.34 -4.87 -3.38
CA ARG A 39 -2.57 -5.44 -3.96
C ARG A 39 -3.66 -4.37 -3.97
N SER A 40 -4.24 -4.15 -5.14
CA SER A 40 -5.24 -3.12 -5.39
C SER A 40 -6.47 -3.27 -4.49
N SER A 41 -6.94 -4.51 -4.30
CA SER A 41 -8.08 -4.84 -3.44
C SER A 41 -7.98 -4.33 -2.00
N GLY A 42 -6.79 -4.44 -1.39
CA GLY A 42 -6.55 -3.89 -0.05
C GLY A 42 -6.45 -2.37 -0.07
N TYR A 43 -5.83 -1.81 -1.11
CA TYR A 43 -5.68 -0.38 -1.27
C TYR A 43 -7.02 0.35 -1.43
N PHE A 44 -7.97 -0.17 -2.23
CA PHE A 44 -9.27 0.47 -2.43
C PHE A 44 -10.02 0.72 -1.12
N LYS A 45 -9.99 -0.27 -0.23
CA LYS A 45 -10.62 -0.17 1.09
C LYS A 45 -9.86 0.80 1.99
N LEU A 46 -8.54 0.72 2.02
CA LEU A 46 -7.71 1.64 2.78
C LEU A 46 -7.94 3.08 2.33
N ARG A 47 -7.93 3.31 1.02
CA ARG A 47 -8.02 4.63 0.41
C ARG A 47 -9.31 5.36 0.78
N LYS A 48 -10.43 4.64 0.88
CA LYS A 48 -11.70 5.17 1.38
C LYS A 48 -11.56 5.77 2.78
N GLU A 49 -10.84 5.09 3.67
CA GLU A 49 -10.63 5.57 5.04
C GLU A 49 -9.61 6.72 5.11
N LEU A 50 -8.66 6.83 4.17
CA LEU A 50 -7.71 7.95 4.14
C LEU A 50 -8.37 9.31 3.83
N GLY A 51 -9.62 9.34 3.37
CA GLY A 51 -10.39 10.57 3.20
C GLY A 51 -9.74 11.59 2.25
N ASN A 52 -9.54 12.81 2.75
CA ASN A 52 -9.12 13.97 1.96
C ASN A 52 -7.62 14.27 2.02
N VAL A 53 -6.78 13.28 2.33
CA VAL A 53 -5.33 13.43 2.27
C VAL A 53 -4.89 14.02 0.92
N SER A 54 -4.04 15.04 0.97
CA SER A 54 -3.54 15.72 -0.23
C SER A 54 -2.46 14.92 -0.94
N GLU A 55 -1.76 14.04 -0.23
CA GLU A 55 -0.62 13.29 -0.77
C GLU A 55 -0.62 11.83 -0.31
N ILE A 56 -0.45 10.92 -1.27
CA ILE A 56 -0.25 9.49 -1.05
C ILE A 56 0.98 9.06 -1.84
N LYS A 57 2.05 8.65 -1.15
CA LYS A 57 3.27 8.11 -1.79
C LYS A 57 3.52 6.68 -1.37
N ILE A 58 3.64 5.78 -2.33
CA ILE A 58 3.87 4.36 -2.07
C ILE A 58 5.13 3.90 -2.80
N LEU A 59 6.14 3.51 -2.04
CA LEU A 59 7.30 2.81 -2.57
C LEU A 59 7.05 1.30 -2.45
N VAL A 60 6.95 0.65 -3.60
CA VAL A 60 6.68 -0.79 -3.70
C VAL A 60 7.97 -1.51 -4.05
N GLY A 61 8.39 -2.40 -3.16
CA GLY A 61 9.41 -3.38 -3.46
C GLY A 61 8.90 -4.37 -4.49
N ILE A 62 9.79 -4.85 -5.34
CA ILE A 62 9.46 -6.01 -6.16
C ILE A 62 9.83 -7.24 -5.34
N ASN A 63 8.85 -8.08 -4.99
CA ASN A 63 9.17 -9.44 -4.57
C ASN A 63 9.59 -10.22 -5.83
N ILE A 64 10.85 -10.01 -6.21
CA ILE A 64 11.35 -10.56 -7.46
C ILE A 64 11.35 -12.09 -7.39
N ASP A 65 11.36 -12.72 -6.21
CA ASP A 65 11.31 -14.19 -6.06
C ASP A 65 10.05 -14.85 -6.63
N ASP A 66 8.87 -14.22 -6.53
CA ASP A 66 7.64 -14.75 -7.15
C ASP A 66 7.62 -14.53 -8.67
N ILE A 67 8.21 -13.43 -9.15
CA ILE A 67 8.44 -13.19 -10.57
C ILE A 67 9.48 -14.19 -11.12
N PHE A 68 10.57 -14.44 -10.37
CA PHE A 68 11.66 -15.38 -10.65
C PHE A 68 11.20 -16.84 -10.67
N ARG A 69 10.14 -17.20 -9.90
CA ARG A 69 9.54 -18.55 -9.95
C ARG A 69 8.66 -18.73 -11.20
N LYS A 70 7.97 -17.68 -11.64
CA LYS A 70 7.07 -17.75 -12.82
C LYS A 70 7.78 -17.52 -14.15
N HIS A 71 8.88 -16.77 -14.18
CA HIS A 71 9.60 -16.40 -15.40
C HIS A 71 10.96 -17.11 -15.48
N ASN A 72 11.29 -17.62 -16.67
CA ASN A 72 12.50 -18.39 -16.94
C ASN A 72 13.76 -17.67 -16.43
N LYS A 73 14.66 -18.41 -15.77
CA LYS A 73 15.93 -17.90 -15.22
C LYS A 73 16.80 -17.13 -16.23
N ALA A 74 16.58 -17.27 -17.53
CA ALA A 74 17.29 -16.51 -18.56
C ALA A 74 16.97 -15.00 -18.56
N LEU A 75 15.82 -14.58 -18.01
CA LEU A 75 15.49 -13.16 -17.83
C LEU A 75 16.34 -12.49 -16.74
N LEU A 76 17.02 -13.26 -15.88
CA LEU A 76 17.82 -12.77 -14.73
C LEU A 76 18.94 -11.80 -15.14
N MET A 77 19.45 -11.86 -16.36
CA MET A 77 20.69 -11.14 -16.71
C MET A 77 20.48 -9.69 -17.12
N LEU A 78 19.23 -9.22 -17.15
CA LEU A 78 18.90 -7.85 -17.49
C LEU A 78 18.14 -7.26 -16.29
N ALA A 79 18.90 -6.62 -15.39
CA ALA A 79 18.38 -5.67 -14.39
C ALA A 79 17.86 -4.41 -15.11
N ASP A 80 16.87 -4.63 -15.96
CA ASP A 80 16.27 -3.63 -16.81
C ASP A 80 15.03 -3.08 -16.10
N GLU A 81 15.13 -1.84 -15.64
CA GLU A 81 14.06 -1.14 -14.92
C GLU A 81 12.75 -1.12 -15.74
N ASP A 82 12.85 -1.06 -17.08
CA ASP A 82 11.69 -1.04 -17.96
C ASP A 82 10.96 -2.38 -17.94
N LYS A 83 11.68 -3.50 -17.95
CA LYS A 83 11.07 -4.84 -17.82
C LYS A 83 10.43 -5.05 -16.45
N ALA A 84 11.08 -4.58 -15.40
CA ALA A 84 10.54 -4.65 -14.05
C ALA A 84 9.22 -3.86 -13.92
N LYS A 85 9.17 -2.68 -14.55
CA LYS A 85 7.97 -1.86 -14.64
C LYS A 85 6.86 -2.52 -15.47
N GLU A 86 7.19 -3.14 -16.59
CA GLU A 86 6.25 -3.87 -17.45
C GLU A 86 5.62 -5.06 -16.72
N ILE A 87 6.44 -5.88 -16.05
CA ILE A 87 5.95 -7.04 -15.27
C ILE A 87 5.02 -6.57 -14.16
N TYR A 88 5.39 -5.51 -13.44
CA TYR A 88 4.52 -4.93 -12.41
C TYR A 88 3.21 -4.41 -13.00
N HIS A 89 3.26 -3.70 -14.13
CA HIS A 89 2.07 -3.19 -14.82
C HIS A 89 1.11 -4.32 -15.21
N ASN A 90 1.63 -5.38 -15.83
CA ASN A 90 0.83 -6.54 -16.23
C ASN A 90 0.22 -7.24 -15.02
N GLY A 91 1.01 -7.47 -13.96
CA GLY A 91 0.51 -8.06 -12.72
C GLY A 91 -0.53 -7.21 -12.01
N PHE A 92 -0.37 -5.89 -12.02
CA PHE A 92 -1.34 -4.94 -11.47
C PHE A 92 -2.64 -4.92 -12.28
N LYS A 93 -2.54 -4.95 -13.61
CA LYS A 93 -3.70 -5.07 -14.50
C LYS A 93 -4.48 -6.36 -14.24
N GLU A 94 -3.78 -7.48 -14.11
CA GLU A 94 -4.40 -8.77 -13.74
C GLU A 94 -5.04 -8.70 -12.35
N ASP A 95 -4.43 -8.01 -11.39
CA ASP A 95 -4.98 -7.83 -10.03
C ASP A 95 -6.31 -7.08 -10.05
N ILE A 96 -6.44 -6.05 -10.89
CA ILE A 96 -7.71 -5.32 -11.11
C ILE A 96 -8.73 -6.20 -11.83
N ILE A 97 -8.35 -6.87 -12.94
CA ILE A 97 -9.28 -7.69 -13.74
C ILE A 97 -9.87 -8.84 -12.92
N ASN A 98 -9.05 -9.44 -12.05
CA ASN A 98 -9.48 -10.57 -11.22
C ASN A 98 -10.10 -10.13 -9.88
N ALA A 99 -10.22 -8.83 -9.62
CA ALA A 99 -10.91 -8.34 -8.44
C ALA A 99 -12.39 -8.73 -8.50
N GLN A 100 -12.97 -9.10 -7.35
CA GLN A 100 -14.39 -9.39 -7.26
C GLN A 100 -15.18 -8.12 -7.59
N TYR A 101 -16.07 -8.19 -8.58
CA TYR A 101 -16.92 -7.06 -8.91
C TYR A 101 -17.88 -6.74 -7.75
N SER A 102 -17.81 -5.52 -7.25
CA SER A 102 -18.79 -4.91 -6.35
C SER A 102 -18.77 -3.40 -6.56
N PRO A 103 -19.84 -2.67 -6.21
CA PRO A 103 -19.87 -1.21 -6.31
C PRO A 103 -18.71 -0.55 -5.57
N GLU A 104 -18.31 -1.08 -4.42
CA GLU A 104 -17.20 -0.56 -3.61
C GLU A 104 -15.84 -0.77 -4.27
N VAL A 105 -15.66 -1.88 -4.99
CA VAL A 105 -14.42 -2.16 -5.73
C VAL A 105 -14.33 -1.25 -6.96
N GLU A 106 -15.44 -1.08 -7.69
CA GLU A 106 -15.49 -0.18 -8.85
C GLU A 106 -15.21 1.27 -8.46
N GLU A 107 -15.88 1.77 -7.40
CA GLU A 107 -15.62 3.10 -6.83
C GLU A 107 -14.14 3.28 -6.45
N GLY A 108 -13.55 2.27 -5.81
CA GLY A 108 -12.13 2.29 -5.44
C GLY A 108 -11.18 2.30 -6.64
N ILE A 109 -11.50 1.57 -7.72
CA ILE A 109 -10.72 1.59 -8.97
C ILE A 109 -10.76 3.00 -9.57
N LEU A 110 -11.95 3.58 -9.71
CA LEU A 110 -12.13 4.93 -10.27
C LEU A 110 -11.40 5.98 -9.45
N GLN A 111 -11.53 5.94 -8.12
CA GLN A 111 -10.83 6.84 -7.20
C GLN A 111 -9.31 6.71 -7.33
N MET A 112 -8.78 5.49 -7.43
CA MET A 112 -7.35 5.27 -7.64
C MET A 112 -6.88 5.87 -8.97
N CYS A 113 -7.65 5.71 -10.06
CA CYS A 113 -7.34 6.31 -11.35
C CYS A 113 -7.31 7.84 -11.28
N GLU A 114 -8.30 8.46 -10.64
CA GLU A 114 -8.35 9.92 -10.43
C GLU A 114 -7.16 10.42 -9.61
N ASP A 115 -6.80 9.70 -8.54
CA ASP A 115 -5.66 10.06 -7.70
C ASP A 115 -4.32 9.94 -8.44
N LEU A 116 -4.17 8.93 -9.32
CA LEU A 116 -2.99 8.80 -10.18
C LEU A 116 -2.91 9.95 -11.18
N VAL A 117 -4.02 10.29 -11.85
CA VAL A 117 -4.07 11.35 -12.86
C VAL A 117 -3.83 12.73 -12.24
N SER A 118 -4.41 13.00 -11.07
CA SER A 118 -4.22 14.26 -10.34
C SER A 118 -2.83 14.38 -9.68
N GLY A 119 -2.08 13.29 -9.58
CA GLY A 119 -0.79 13.24 -8.89
C GLY A 119 -0.90 13.14 -7.36
N ARG A 120 -2.13 13.00 -6.82
CA ARG A 120 -2.37 12.73 -5.40
C ARG A 120 -1.77 11.39 -4.99
N LEU A 121 -1.92 10.36 -5.82
CA LEU A 121 -1.26 9.07 -5.65
C LEU A 121 -0.01 8.99 -6.52
N GLN A 122 1.13 8.77 -5.89
CA GLN A 122 2.40 8.52 -6.57
C GLN A 122 2.96 7.18 -6.13
N MET A 123 3.18 6.30 -7.10
CA MET A 123 3.74 4.98 -6.87
C MET A 123 5.11 4.88 -7.53
N ARG A 124 6.10 4.39 -6.78
CA ARG A 124 7.43 4.07 -7.31
C ARG A 124 7.77 2.63 -7.03
N ILE A 125 8.44 2.02 -8.00
CA ILE A 125 8.89 0.64 -7.89
C ILE A 125 10.37 0.68 -7.55
N HIS A 126 10.77 -0.04 -6.50
CA HIS A 126 12.17 -0.21 -6.16
C HIS A 126 12.64 -1.59 -6.62
N ALA A 127 13.49 -1.62 -7.64
CA ALA A 127 13.91 -2.84 -8.34
C ALA A 127 14.94 -3.71 -7.60
N THR A 128 15.37 -3.33 -6.38
CA THR A 128 16.34 -4.14 -5.63
C THR A 128 15.66 -5.30 -4.88
N LYS A 129 16.35 -6.44 -4.81
CA LYS A 129 15.89 -7.65 -4.10
C LYS A 129 15.57 -7.44 -2.61
N ASN A 130 15.98 -6.32 -2.00
CA ASN A 130 16.12 -6.21 -0.56
C ASN A 130 15.11 -5.27 0.12
N LEU A 131 14.16 -4.69 -0.61
CA LEU A 131 13.13 -3.84 0.01
C LEU A 131 12.06 -4.70 0.70
N HIS A 132 12.40 -5.20 1.89
CA HIS A 132 11.50 -5.99 2.73
C HIS A 132 10.92 -5.19 3.90
N ALA A 133 11.28 -3.92 4.05
CA ALA A 133 10.69 -3.04 5.06
C ALA A 133 9.19 -2.85 4.76
N LYS A 134 8.36 -2.86 5.82
CA LYS A 134 7.01 -2.31 5.75
C LYS A 134 6.85 -1.24 6.82
N PHE A 135 6.71 -0.01 6.38
CA PHE A 135 6.43 1.10 7.26
C PHE A 135 5.50 2.09 6.61
N TYR A 136 4.75 2.79 7.45
CA TYR A 136 3.71 3.71 7.09
C TYR A 136 3.85 4.97 7.92
N LEU A 137 3.72 6.12 7.29
CA LEU A 137 3.76 7.43 7.89
C LEU A 137 2.42 8.13 7.63
N CYS A 138 1.81 8.64 8.69
CA CYS A 138 0.66 9.54 8.60
C CYS A 138 1.10 10.89 9.15
N LEU A 139 1.22 11.89 8.28
CA LEU A 139 1.85 13.17 8.58
C LEU A 139 0.88 14.32 8.36
N PRO A 140 1.09 15.44 9.07
CA PRO A 140 0.34 16.64 8.83
C PRO A 140 0.84 17.40 7.61
N GLN A 141 0.02 18.32 7.09
CA GLN A 141 0.35 19.12 5.91
C GLN A 141 1.68 19.88 6.07
N ASN A 142 1.91 20.45 7.26
CA ASN A 142 3.15 21.14 7.62
C ASN A 142 3.92 20.29 8.64
N HIS A 143 4.67 19.30 8.16
CA HIS A 143 5.51 18.46 9.02
C HIS A 143 6.91 19.08 9.21
N SER A 144 7.39 19.06 10.44
CA SER A 144 8.73 19.49 10.87
C SER A 144 9.21 18.62 12.04
N GLU A 145 10.46 18.81 12.45
CA GLU A 145 11.04 18.15 13.64
C GLU A 145 10.30 18.46 14.96
N HIS A 146 9.43 19.47 14.96
CA HIS A 146 8.65 19.89 16.12
C HIS A 146 7.15 19.57 16.00
N SER A 147 6.74 18.86 14.95
CA SER A 147 5.33 18.48 14.74
C SER A 147 5.11 16.99 14.94
N ASP A 148 3.93 16.64 15.43
CA ASP A 148 3.53 15.24 15.61
C ASP A 148 3.20 14.55 14.28
N GLY A 149 3.22 13.22 14.33
CA GLY A 149 2.81 12.32 13.25
C GLY A 149 2.76 10.89 13.74
N TRP A 150 2.28 9.98 12.89
CA TRP A 150 2.22 8.55 13.21
C TRP A 150 3.21 7.78 12.36
N VAL A 151 3.92 6.86 13.01
CA VAL A 151 4.75 5.85 12.36
C VAL A 151 4.21 4.48 12.74
N ILE A 152 3.90 3.66 11.74
CA ILE A 152 3.56 2.25 11.93
C ILE A 152 4.59 1.42 11.19
N MET A 153 5.25 0.49 11.89
CA MET A 153 6.20 -0.44 11.30
C MET A 153 5.80 -1.87 11.61
N GLY A 154 6.07 -2.79 10.69
CA GLY A 154 5.76 -4.20 10.91
C GLY A 154 6.01 -5.10 9.70
N SER A 155 5.30 -6.23 9.66
CA SER A 155 5.39 -7.25 8.62
C SER A 155 4.28 -7.17 7.55
N SER A 156 3.29 -6.29 7.75
CA SER A 156 2.09 -6.18 6.92
C SER A 156 2.28 -5.34 5.67
N ASN A 157 1.87 -5.87 4.52
CA ASN A 157 1.81 -5.14 3.24
C ASN A 157 0.41 -4.55 2.98
N ILE A 158 0.27 -3.72 1.94
CA ILE A 158 -1.04 -3.24 1.46
C ILE A 158 -1.71 -4.37 0.66
N SER A 159 -2.50 -5.17 1.35
CA SER A 159 -3.37 -6.21 0.81
C SER A 159 -4.50 -6.51 1.80
N ASP A 160 -5.57 -7.17 1.36
CA ASP A 160 -6.66 -7.58 2.26
C ASP A 160 -6.14 -8.33 3.51
N SER A 161 -5.21 -9.27 3.33
CA SER A 161 -4.61 -10.04 4.42
C SER A 161 -3.63 -9.23 5.27
N GLY A 162 -2.80 -8.39 4.64
CA GLY A 162 -1.84 -7.53 5.34
C GLY A 162 -2.52 -6.43 6.15
N LEU A 163 -3.68 -5.95 5.70
CA LEU A 163 -4.50 -4.99 6.43
C LEU A 163 -5.39 -5.64 7.50
N GLY A 164 -5.53 -6.97 7.50
CA GLY A 164 -6.40 -7.70 8.43
C GLY A 164 -7.89 -7.62 8.09
N ILE A 165 -8.22 -7.28 6.84
CA ILE A 165 -9.61 -7.10 6.36
C ILE A 165 -10.28 -8.45 6.10
N LYS A 166 -9.52 -9.41 5.57
CA LYS A 166 -9.95 -10.81 5.46
C LYS A 166 -9.11 -11.63 6.42
N GLN A 167 -9.77 -12.39 7.30
CA GLN A 167 -9.05 -13.44 8.02
C GLN A 167 -8.68 -14.54 7.03
N PRO A 168 -7.46 -15.09 7.12
CA PRO A 168 -7.19 -16.34 6.41
C PRO A 168 -8.19 -17.41 6.90
N PRO A 169 -8.62 -18.32 6.01
CA PRO A 169 -9.49 -19.42 6.38
C PRO A 169 -8.88 -20.31 7.47
#